data_AF-A0A7S4IWG0-F1
#
_entry.id   AF-A0A7S4IWG0-F1
#
_cell.length_a   1.000
_cell.length_b   1.000
_cell.length_c   1.000
_cell.angle_alpha   90.00
_cell.angle_beta   90.00
_cell.angle_gamma   90.00
#
_symmetry.space_group_name_H-M   'P 1'
#
loop_
_entity.id
_entity.type
_entity.pdbx_description
1 polymer ?
#
loop_
_entity_poly.entity_id
_entity_poly.type
_entity_poly.pdbx_seq_one_letter_code
_entity_poly.pdbx_strand_id
1 'polypeptide(L)'
;CRFRAGEGGLVRAPVLSIRTDDGTVKWNQSCVVVMERSDEFINALTEVHKAFFPRNCQDVNSAVDVEALAFKPPLCEPHYSIAYGNEPDLCKGLDAPPDFVSNEAVLMWTYPSCVEGVRQWSEVGRIQLC
;
A
#
# COMPACT_ATOMS: atom_id res chain seq x y z
N CYS A 1 -9.43 -12.06 -1.36
CA CYS A 1 -8.57 -11.38 -2.36
C CYS A 1 -7.24 -12.11 -2.43
N ARG A 2 -6.88 -12.66 -3.59
CA ARG A 2 -5.58 -13.31 -3.80
C ARG A 2 -4.50 -12.29 -4.12
N PHE A 3 -3.37 -12.40 -3.45
CA PHE A 3 -2.18 -11.58 -3.67
C PHE A 3 -1.03 -12.46 -4.12
N ARG A 4 -0.43 -12.10 -5.25
CA ARG A 4 0.73 -12.76 -5.83
C ARG A 4 1.83 -11.75 -6.05
N ALA A 5 3.08 -12.14 -5.89
CA ALA A 5 4.19 -11.28 -6.29
C ALA A 5 4.14 -11.04 -7.81
N GLY A 6 4.18 -9.78 -8.24
CA GLY A 6 4.24 -9.44 -9.66
C GLY A 6 5.58 -9.78 -10.28
N GLU A 7 5.70 -9.70 -11.61
CA GLU A 7 6.93 -10.01 -12.37
C GLU A 7 8.17 -9.19 -11.92
N GLY A 8 7.97 -8.09 -11.18
CA GLY A 8 9.04 -7.27 -10.58
C GLY A 8 9.59 -7.75 -9.22
N GLY A 9 8.93 -8.70 -8.55
CA GLY A 9 9.40 -9.30 -7.29
C GLY A 9 9.69 -8.32 -6.14
N LEU A 10 10.74 -8.63 -5.37
CA LEU A 10 11.20 -7.86 -4.22
C LEU A 10 11.93 -6.58 -4.66
N VAL A 11 11.35 -5.42 -4.36
CA VAL A 11 11.95 -4.12 -4.65
C VAL A 11 12.71 -3.62 -3.41
N ARG A 12 14.01 -3.39 -3.57
CA ARG A 12 14.94 -2.90 -2.53
C ARG A 12 15.47 -1.53 -2.94
N ALA A 13 14.71 -0.49 -2.67
CA ALA A 13 15.04 0.91 -2.96
C ALA A 13 14.17 1.81 -2.08
N PRO A 14 14.45 3.13 -2.01
CA PRO A 14 13.45 4.06 -1.50
C PRO A 14 12.20 4.05 -2.36
N VAL A 15 11.17 3.36 -1.89
CA VAL A 15 9.89 3.22 -2.59
C VAL A 15 9.02 4.47 -2.36
N LEU A 16 9.05 4.99 -1.14
CA LEU A 16 8.37 6.20 -0.74
C LEU A 16 9.19 6.87 0.36
N SER A 17 9.65 8.11 0.12
CA SER A 17 10.42 8.87 1.09
C SER A 17 9.69 10.13 1.56
N ILE A 18 9.48 10.28 2.86
CA ILE A 18 9.09 11.58 3.44
C ILE A 18 10.38 12.36 3.69
N ARG A 19 10.47 13.55 3.10
CA ARG A 19 11.62 14.44 3.26
C ARG A 19 11.30 15.60 4.19
N THR A 20 12.30 16.05 4.93
CA THR A 20 12.30 17.35 5.62
C THR A 20 12.50 18.49 4.62
N ASP A 21 12.27 19.73 5.06
CA ASP A 21 12.43 20.93 4.23
C ASP A 21 13.87 21.12 3.71
N ASP A 22 14.87 20.57 4.42
CA ASP A 22 16.28 20.55 4.01
C ASP A 22 16.64 19.39 3.06
N GLY A 23 15.66 18.57 2.66
CA GLY A 23 15.83 17.47 1.71
C GLY A 23 16.26 16.14 2.34
N THR A 24 16.50 16.08 3.65
CA THR A 24 16.87 14.85 4.37
C THR A 24 15.71 13.85 4.36
N VAL A 25 15.99 12.56 4.13
CA VAL A 25 14.96 11.51 4.18
C VAL A 25 14.62 11.20 5.64
N LYS A 26 13.50 11.73 6.12
CA LYS A 26 12.97 11.47 7.47
C LYS A 26 12.50 10.03 7.61
N TRP A 27 11.93 9.48 6.53
CA TRP A 27 11.34 8.15 6.52
C TRP A 27 11.36 7.55 5.13
N ASN A 28 11.53 6.23 5.04
CA ASN A 28 11.52 5.49 3.80
C ASN A 28 10.88 4.10 3.94
N GLN A 29 10.04 3.72 2.96
CA GLN A 29 9.74 2.32 2.66
C GLN A 29 10.92 1.74 1.87
N SER A 30 11.81 1.02 2.58
CA SER A 30 13.08 0.55 2.02
C SER A 30 13.00 -0.80 1.35
N CYS A 31 11.98 -1.60 1.67
CA CYS A 31 11.75 -2.88 1.01
C CYS A 31 10.27 -3.21 0.93
N VAL A 32 9.82 -3.51 -0.28
CA VAL A 32 8.46 -3.97 -0.55
C VAL A 32 8.48 -5.13 -1.54
N VAL A 33 7.46 -5.96 -1.52
CA VAL A 33 7.12 -6.80 -2.67
C VAL A 33 5.96 -6.16 -3.41
N VAL A 34 6.16 -5.88 -4.69
CA VAL A 34 5.08 -5.40 -5.56
C VAL A 34 4.20 -6.59 -5.93
N MET A 35 2.91 -6.45 -5.71
CA MET A 35 1.92 -7.50 -5.98
C MET A 35 1.30 -7.31 -7.36
N GLU A 36 0.74 -8.38 -7.92
CA GLU A 36 -0.08 -8.31 -9.13
C GLU A 36 -1.34 -7.46 -8.90
N ARG A 37 -1.70 -6.66 -9.91
CA ARG A 37 -3.00 -5.99 -10.00
C ARG A 37 -4.06 -6.98 -10.47
N SER A 38 -4.42 -7.95 -9.63
CA SER A 38 -5.48 -8.90 -9.96
C SER A 38 -6.83 -8.22 -10.10
N ASP A 39 -7.73 -8.79 -10.91
CA ASP A 39 -9.11 -8.28 -11.05
C ASP A 39 -9.81 -8.17 -9.70
N GLU A 40 -9.58 -9.13 -8.80
CA GLU A 40 -10.10 -9.09 -7.42
C GLU A 40 -9.62 -7.86 -6.65
N PHE A 41 -8.33 -7.53 -6.76
CA PHE A 41 -7.75 -6.36 -6.09
C PHE A 41 -8.32 -5.06 -6.66
N ILE A 42 -8.38 -4.93 -7.99
CA ILE A 42 -8.92 -3.74 -8.66
C ILE A 42 -10.38 -3.51 -8.30
N ASN A 43 -11.19 -4.58 -8.26
CA ASN A 43 -12.58 -4.51 -7.83
C ASN A 43 -12.72 -4.06 -6.37
N ALA A 44 -11.91 -4.63 -5.46
CA ALA A 44 -11.93 -4.21 -4.05
C ALA A 44 -11.51 -2.74 -3.88
N LEU A 45 -10.45 -2.31 -4.58
CA LEU A 45 -9.98 -0.93 -4.56
C LEU A 45 -11.03 0.05 -5.11
N THR A 46 -11.78 -0.37 -6.13
CA THR A 46 -12.90 0.41 -6.68
C THR A 46 -13.99 0.66 -5.65
N GLU A 47 -14.40 -0.36 -4.89
CA GLU A 47 -15.40 -0.19 -3.83
C GLU A 47 -14.89 0.69 -2.69
N VAL A 48 -13.61 0.58 -2.30
CA VAL A 48 -12.97 1.49 -1.35
C VAL A 48 -13.02 2.93 -1.85
N HIS A 49 -12.68 3.17 -3.12
CA HIS A 49 -12.71 4.51 -3.69
C HIS A 49 -14.12 5.12 -3.71
N LYS A 50 -15.14 4.34 -4.07
CA LYS A 50 -16.54 4.78 -4.02
C LYS A 50 -16.97 5.15 -2.60
N ALA A 51 -16.56 4.37 -1.60
CA ALA A 51 -16.94 4.59 -0.21
C ALA A 51 -16.26 5.80 0.43
N PHE A 52 -14.95 5.96 0.23
CA PHE A 52 -14.16 7.02 0.90
C PHE A 52 -14.06 8.31 0.09
N PHE A 53 -14.19 8.24 -1.22
CA PHE A 53 -14.05 9.39 -2.13
C PHE A 53 -15.25 9.53 -3.08
N PRO A 54 -16.49 9.63 -2.56
CA PRO A 54 -17.70 9.62 -3.38
C PRO A 54 -17.76 10.77 -4.39
N ARG A 55 -17.11 11.92 -4.09
CA ARG A 55 -17.02 13.07 -5.02
C ARG A 55 -16.21 12.77 -6.28
N ASN A 56 -15.23 11.88 -6.20
CA ASN A 56 -14.42 11.45 -7.34
C ASN A 56 -15.16 10.44 -8.23
N CYS A 57 -16.36 10.01 -7.81
CA CYS A 57 -17.19 9.02 -8.47
C CYS A 57 -18.55 9.59 -8.91
N GLN A 58 -18.71 10.92 -8.96
CA GLN A 58 -20.00 11.60 -9.16
C GLN A 58 -20.56 11.53 -10.60
N ASP A 59 -19.77 11.13 -11.59
CA ASP A 59 -20.30 10.83 -12.92
C ASP A 59 -20.79 9.38 -12.97
N VAL A 60 -22.09 9.20 -12.77
CA VAL A 60 -22.78 7.88 -12.73
C VAL A 60 -22.62 7.10 -14.05
N ASN A 61 -22.22 7.78 -15.13
CA ASN A 61 -21.98 7.18 -16.45
C ASN A 61 -20.50 7.07 -16.85
N SER A 62 -19.57 7.57 -16.02
CA SER A 62 -18.14 7.42 -16.26
C SER A 62 -17.62 6.28 -15.42
N ALA A 63 -17.10 5.24 -16.06
CA ALA A 63 -16.37 4.21 -15.34
C ALA A 63 -15.25 4.89 -14.54
N VAL A 64 -15.23 4.70 -13.21
CA VAL A 64 -14.17 5.26 -12.36
C VAL A 64 -12.86 4.62 -12.81
N ASP A 65 -11.97 5.41 -13.40
CA ASP A 65 -10.60 4.98 -13.72
C ASP A 65 -9.77 4.97 -12.42
N VAL A 66 -10.03 3.96 -11.59
CA VAL A 66 -9.36 3.75 -10.32
C VAL A 66 -7.87 3.56 -10.52
N GLU A 67 -7.46 2.98 -11.65
CA GLU A 67 -6.04 2.79 -11.95
C GLU A 67 -5.32 4.13 -12.11
N ALA A 68 -5.89 5.05 -12.89
CA ALA A 68 -5.31 6.39 -13.04
C ALA A 68 -5.34 7.22 -11.75
N LEU A 69 -6.31 6.96 -10.86
CA LEU A 69 -6.43 7.66 -9.58
C LEU A 69 -5.47 7.09 -8.52
N ALA A 70 -5.35 5.77 -8.45
CA ALA A 70 -4.64 5.08 -7.38
C ALA A 70 -3.17 4.83 -7.70
N PHE A 71 -2.80 4.57 -8.96
CA PHE A 71 -1.46 4.07 -9.32
C PHE A 71 -0.56 5.15 -9.93
N LYS A 72 -0.35 6.26 -9.21
CA LYS A 72 0.56 7.34 -9.65
C LYS A 72 2.02 7.07 -9.22
N PRO A 73 3.03 7.45 -10.01
CA PRO A 73 4.43 7.40 -9.59
C PRO A 73 4.69 8.23 -8.31
N PRO A 74 5.72 7.91 -7.49
CA PRO A 74 6.83 7.00 -7.81
C PRO A 74 6.56 5.50 -7.53
N LEU A 75 5.65 5.15 -6.63
CA LEU A 75 5.22 3.77 -6.44
C LEU A 75 3.91 3.74 -5.65
N CYS A 76 2.79 3.86 -6.35
CA CYS A 76 1.49 3.58 -5.77
C CYS A 76 0.98 2.18 -6.14
N GLU A 77 1.86 1.26 -6.54
CA GLU A 77 1.49 -0.13 -6.82
C GLU A 77 0.94 -0.84 -5.57
N PRO A 78 0.05 -1.83 -5.72
CA PRO A 78 -0.25 -2.75 -4.63
C PRO A 78 1.04 -3.41 -4.16
N HIS A 79 1.34 -3.34 -2.87
CA HIS A 79 2.58 -3.87 -2.34
C HIS A 79 2.44 -4.36 -0.90
N TYR A 80 3.29 -5.32 -0.55
CA TYR A 80 3.52 -5.74 0.82
C TYR A 80 4.80 -5.08 1.34
N SER A 81 4.68 -4.26 2.38
CA SER A 81 5.85 -3.62 2.99
C SER A 81 6.57 -4.59 3.91
N ILE A 82 7.87 -4.80 3.68
CA ILE A 82 8.69 -5.71 4.48
C ILE A 82 9.52 -4.92 5.50
N ALA A 83 10.10 -3.79 5.09
CA ALA A 83 10.97 -3.01 5.96
C ALA A 83 10.82 -1.49 5.77
N TYR A 84 10.87 -0.79 6.89
CA TYR A 84 10.82 0.67 6.99
C TYR A 84 12.07 1.18 7.70
N GLY A 85 12.71 2.23 7.18
CA GLY A 85 13.92 2.82 7.77
C GLY A 85 15.00 3.11 6.74
N ASN A 86 16.10 3.76 7.14
CA ASN A 86 17.13 4.24 6.20
C ASN A 86 18.46 3.48 6.30
N GLU A 87 18.55 2.46 7.16
CA GLU A 87 19.79 1.72 7.38
C GLU A 87 20.22 0.98 6.09
N PRO A 88 21.49 1.11 5.66
CA PRO A 88 21.97 0.52 4.40
C PRO A 88 21.78 -1.00 4.31
N ASP A 89 21.81 -1.66 5.47
CA ASP A 89 21.78 -3.10 5.59
C ASP A 89 20.40 -3.66 5.94
N LEU A 90 19.38 -2.80 6.06
CA LEU A 90 18.04 -3.16 6.50
C LEU A 90 17.41 -4.27 5.64
N CYS A 91 17.72 -4.27 4.34
CA CYS A 91 17.13 -5.19 3.37
C CYS A 91 17.97 -6.44 3.12
N LYS A 92 19.14 -6.57 3.76
CA LYS A 92 20.03 -7.72 3.57
C LYS A 92 19.40 -8.98 4.18
N GLY A 93 19.30 -10.04 3.38
CA GLY A 93 18.77 -11.34 3.84
C GLY A 93 17.25 -11.38 4.00
N LEU A 94 16.52 -10.37 3.54
CA LEU A 94 15.06 -10.43 3.47
C LEU A 94 14.62 -11.14 2.20
N ASP A 95 13.74 -12.12 2.35
CA ASP A 95 13.10 -12.84 1.27
C ASP A 95 11.72 -12.25 0.96
N ALA A 96 11.27 -12.44 -0.28
CA ALA A 96 9.89 -12.13 -0.63
C ALA A 96 8.95 -13.10 0.11
N PRO A 97 7.90 -12.62 0.81
CA PRO A 97 6.87 -13.51 1.32
C PRO A 97 6.22 -14.33 0.19
N PRO A 98 5.74 -15.54 0.50
CA PRO A 98 5.00 -16.34 -0.46
C PRO A 98 3.66 -15.68 -0.82
N ASP A 99 3.09 -16.11 -1.95
CA ASP A 99 1.73 -15.77 -2.34
C ASP A 99 0.73 -16.13 -1.23
N PHE A 100 -0.30 -15.31 -1.06
CA PHE A 100 -1.31 -15.52 -0.03
C PHE A 100 -2.71 -15.11 -0.49
N VAL A 101 -3.72 -15.55 0.27
CA VAL A 101 -5.10 -15.11 0.12
C VAL A 101 -5.47 -14.34 1.38
N SER A 102 -5.87 -13.07 1.23
CA SER A 102 -6.50 -12.34 2.32
C SER A 102 -7.97 -12.71 2.40
N ASN A 103 -8.38 -13.16 3.57
CA ASN A 103 -9.75 -13.42 3.98
C ASN A 103 -10.36 -12.24 4.75
N GLU A 104 -9.57 -11.24 5.12
CA GLU A 104 -10.02 -10.13 5.95
C GLU A 104 -9.61 -8.78 5.36
N ALA A 105 -10.36 -7.74 5.70
CA ALA A 105 -9.96 -6.35 5.52
C ALA A 105 -10.11 -5.60 6.86
N VAL A 106 -9.18 -4.67 7.11
CA VAL A 106 -9.11 -3.93 8.37
C VAL A 106 -9.09 -2.43 8.08
N LEU A 107 -9.93 -1.69 8.80
CA LEU A 107 -9.86 -0.23 8.87
C LEU A 107 -8.94 0.17 10.03
N MET A 108 -7.86 0.88 9.72
CA MET A 108 -6.86 1.31 10.71
C MET A 108 -6.87 2.83 10.87
N TRP A 109 -6.80 3.29 12.11
CA TRP A 109 -6.49 4.68 12.43
C TRP A 109 -4.97 4.85 12.49
N THR A 110 -4.39 5.61 11.55
CA THR A 110 -2.94 5.67 11.33
C THR A 110 -2.32 7.04 11.66
N TYR A 111 -2.86 7.72 12.68
CA TYR A 111 -2.32 9.01 13.15
C TYR A 111 -1.53 8.85 14.47
N PRO A 112 -0.33 9.44 14.60
CA PRO A 112 0.40 10.16 13.55
C PRO A 112 0.98 9.21 12.49
N SER A 113 0.99 9.66 11.22
CA SER A 113 1.44 8.86 10.08
C SER A 113 2.98 8.90 9.93
N CYS A 114 3.69 8.42 10.94
CA CYS A 114 5.16 8.31 10.99
C CYS A 114 5.59 7.03 11.74
N VAL A 115 6.86 6.64 11.65
CA VAL A 115 7.39 5.41 12.30
C VAL A 115 7.18 5.43 13.81
N GLU A 116 7.44 6.57 14.44
CA GLU A 116 7.24 6.74 15.88
C GLU A 116 5.76 6.61 16.25
N GLY A 117 4.87 6.95 15.30
CA GLY A 117 3.42 6.86 15.42
C GLY A 117 2.85 5.46 15.24
N VAL A 118 3.59 4.51 14.65
CA VAL A 118 3.10 3.15 14.36
C VAL A 118 2.57 2.46 15.61
N ARG A 119 3.19 2.69 16.78
CA ARG A 119 2.75 2.12 18.06
C ARG A 119 1.40 2.66 18.55
N GLN A 120 0.94 3.78 18.00
CA GLN A 120 -0.33 4.44 18.33
C GLN A 120 -1.42 4.08 17.32
N TRP A 121 -1.06 3.43 16.21
CA TRP A 121 -2.04 3.00 15.23
C TRP A 121 -2.96 1.96 15.86
N SER A 122 -4.24 2.07 15.55
CA SER A 122 -5.27 1.22 16.16
C SER A 122 -6.26 0.73 15.13
N GLU A 123 -6.76 -0.48 15.35
CA GLU A 123 -7.85 -1.04 14.56
C GLU A 123 -9.16 -0.34 14.92
N VAL A 124 -9.84 0.18 13.90
CA VAL A 124 -11.19 0.75 14.00
C VAL A 124 -12.25 -0.32 13.76
N GLY A 125 -11.96 -1.27 12.87
CA GLY A 125 -12.83 -2.39 12.60
C GLY A 125 -12.24 -3.36 11.58
N ARG A 126 -12.82 -4.56 11.54
CA ARG A 126 -12.40 -5.66 10.68
C ARG A 126 -13.62 -6.34 10.08
N ILE A 127 -13.51 -6.70 8.81
CA ILE A 127 -14.54 -7.44 8.08
C ILE A 127 -13.94 -8.72 7.51
N GLN A 128 -14.75 -9.77 7.47
CA GLN A 128 -14.45 -10.97 6.69
C GLN A 128 -14.85 -10.71 5.23
N LEU A 129 -13.99 -11.16 4.31
CA LEU A 129 -14.16 -11.10 2.87
C LEU A 129 -14.66 -12.45 2.31
N CYS A 130 -14.83 -13.45 3.17
CA CYS A 130 -15.35 -14.78 2.89
C CYS A 130 -16.45 -15.16 3.88
#